data_AF-A0A934BNV0-F1
#
_entry.id   AF-A0A934BNV0-F1
#
_cell.length_a   1.000
_cell.length_b   1.000
_cell.length_c   1.000
_cell.angle_alpha   90.00
_cell.angle_beta   90.00
_cell.angle_gamma   90.00
#
_symmetry.space_group_name_H-M   'P 1'
#
loop_
_entity.id
_entity.type
_entity.pdbx_description
1 polymer ?
#
loop_
_entity_poly.entity_id
_entity_poly.type
_entity_poly.pdbx_seq_one_letter_code
_entity_poly.pdbx_strand_id
1 'polypeptide(L)'
;MFPQIKVTEFKQLPIRTIDFNKPSDKAIHDKLVSLVDRMLDLHKKKNSMPPSSEREKFEREIAVTDEKIDDIVYGLYGITEGERKIIEGE
;
A
#
# COMPACT_ATOMS: atom_id res chain seq x y z
N MET A 1 -6.71 5.15 19.89
CA MET A 1 -7.24 3.82 20.21
C MET A 1 -6.96 2.96 19.00
N PHE A 2 -6.06 1.98 19.07
CA PHE A 2 -5.80 1.08 17.94
C PHE A 2 -6.73 -0.13 18.05
N PRO A 3 -7.43 -0.53 16.97
CA PRO A 3 -8.26 -1.73 17.01
C PRO A 3 -7.37 -2.95 17.28
N GLN A 4 -7.75 -3.78 18.26
CA GLN A 4 -7.15 -5.09 18.47
C GLN A 4 -7.92 -6.12 17.66
N ILE A 5 -7.29 -6.66 16.62
CA ILE A 5 -7.86 -7.73 15.79
C ILE A 5 -7.42 -9.07 16.37
N LYS A 6 -8.38 -9.93 16.73
CA LYS A 6 -8.06 -11.28 17.22
C LYS A 6 -7.57 -12.13 16.04
N VAL A 7 -6.65 -13.06 16.29
CA VAL A 7 -6.12 -13.97 15.25
C VAL A 7 -7.22 -14.74 14.51
N THR A 8 -8.32 -15.07 15.20
CA THR A 8 -9.50 -15.72 14.61
C THR A 8 -10.21 -14.84 13.58
N GLU A 9 -10.27 -13.53 13.81
CA GLU A 9 -10.85 -12.54 12.90
C GLU A 9 -9.91 -12.26 11.73
N PHE A 10 -8.59 -12.21 12.00
CA PHE A 10 -7.59 -12.02 10.96
C PHE A 10 -7.62 -13.13 9.89
N LYS A 11 -7.84 -14.39 10.30
CA LYS A 11 -7.97 -15.53 9.38
C LYS A 11 -9.20 -15.45 8.46
N GLN A 12 -10.18 -14.63 8.79
CA GLN A 12 -11.39 -14.45 7.99
C GLN A 12 -11.22 -13.35 6.93
N LEU A 13 -10.15 -12.56 7.00
CA LEU A 13 -9.88 -11.54 6.00
C LEU A 13 -9.57 -12.19 4.66
N PRO A 14 -10.18 -11.72 3.55
CA PRO A 14 -9.94 -12.25 2.22
C PRO A 14 -8.57 -11.75 1.69
N ILE A 15 -7.48 -12.24 2.28
CA ILE A 15 -6.12 -11.90 1.85
C ILE A 15 -5.79 -12.77 0.63
N ARG A 16 -5.63 -12.14 -0.54
CA ARG A 16 -5.22 -12.84 -1.76
C ARG A 16 -3.83 -13.46 -1.59
N THR A 17 -3.73 -14.77 -1.82
CA THR A 17 -2.45 -15.48 -1.88
C THR A 17 -1.80 -15.29 -3.25
N ILE A 18 -0.48 -15.06 -3.26
CA ILE A 18 0.30 -14.89 -4.48
C ILE A 18 0.88 -16.23 -4.87
N ASP A 19 0.62 -16.66 -6.11
CA ASP A 19 1.25 -17.85 -6.69
C ASP A 19 2.57 -17.48 -7.39
N PHE A 20 3.69 -17.82 -6.75
CA PHE A 20 5.03 -17.54 -7.27
C PHE A 20 5.40 -18.36 -8.51
N ASN A 21 4.66 -19.45 -8.81
CA ASN A 21 4.87 -20.21 -10.04
C ASN A 21 4.24 -19.51 -11.25
N LYS A 22 3.33 -18.56 -11.04
CA LYS A 22 2.67 -17.80 -12.09
C LYS A 22 3.43 -16.49 -12.33
N PRO A 23 4.05 -16.29 -13.51
CA PRO A 23 4.89 -15.11 -13.77
C PRO A 23 4.16 -13.77 -13.60
N SER A 24 2.86 -13.72 -13.91
CA SER A 24 2.06 -12.50 -13.73
C SER A 24 1.91 -12.11 -12.25
N ASP A 25 1.66 -13.08 -11.38
CA ASP A 25 1.42 -12.84 -9.96
C ASP A 25 2.74 -12.49 -9.28
N LYS A 26 3.84 -13.15 -9.69
CA LYS A 26 5.20 -12.77 -9.28
C LYS A 26 5.57 -11.35 -9.72
N ALA A 27 5.27 -10.96 -10.96
CA ALA A 27 5.58 -9.61 -11.44
C ALA A 27 4.82 -8.52 -10.65
N ILE A 28 3.56 -8.78 -10.28
CA ILE A 28 2.78 -7.87 -9.43
C ILE A 28 3.37 -7.80 -8.03
N HIS A 29 3.71 -8.95 -7.44
CA HIS A 29 4.40 -9.01 -6.15
C HIS A 29 5.70 -8.19 -6.15
N ASP A 30 6.57 -8.41 -7.13
CA ASP A 30 7.88 -7.76 -7.20
C ASP A 30 7.73 -6.24 -7.36
N LYS A 31 6.70 -5.79 -8.11
CA LYS A 31 6.35 -4.37 -8.23
C LYS A 31 5.85 -3.79 -6.90
N LEU A 32 4.97 -4.50 -6.18
CA LEU A 32 4.48 -4.08 -4.87
C LEU A 32 5.62 -3.98 -3.84
N VAL A 33 6.47 -5.00 -3.77
CA VAL A 33 7.63 -5.01 -2.86
C VAL A 33 8.54 -3.81 -3.14
N SER A 34 8.84 -3.52 -4.40
CA SER A 34 9.66 -2.36 -4.76
C SER A 34 9.05 -1.03 -4.33
N LEU A 35 7.71 -0.88 -4.40
CA LEU A 35 7.03 0.33 -3.93
C LEU A 35 7.03 0.44 -2.41
N VAL A 36 6.80 -0.67 -1.71
CA VAL A 36 6.85 -0.72 -0.24
C VAL A 36 8.26 -0.41 0.28
N ASP A 37 9.30 -0.97 -0.33
CA ASP A 37 10.69 -0.66 0.03
C ASP A 37 10.99 0.84 -0.15
N ARG A 38 10.55 1.41 -1.29
CA ARG A 38 10.66 2.86 -1.53
C ARG A 38 9.93 3.65 -0.45
N MET A 39 8.70 3.28 -0.12
CA MET A 39 7.89 3.95 0.90
C MET A 39 8.57 3.91 2.27
N LEU A 40 9.09 2.76 2.69
CA LEU A 40 9.83 2.60 3.94
C LEU A 40 11.06 3.50 3.99
N ASP A 41 11.83 3.57 2.90
CA ASP A 41 13.01 4.43 2.84
C ASP A 41 12.68 5.92 2.84
N LEU A 42 11.60 6.33 2.17
CA LEU A 42 11.09 7.70 2.25
C LEU A 42 10.64 8.06 3.67
N HIS A 43 9.94 7.15 4.37
CA HIS A 43 9.54 7.35 5.76
C HIS A 43 10.74 7.46 6.70
N LYS A 44 11.78 6.65 6.53
CA LYS A 44 13.02 6.76 7.30
C LYS A 44 13.67 8.13 7.12
N LYS A 45 13.82 8.59 5.86
CA LYS A 45 14.39 9.91 5.54
C LYS A 45 13.57 11.03 6.16
N LYS A 46 12.24 11.00 5.98
CA LYS A 46 11.32 11.98 6.57
C LYS A 46 11.46 12.07 8.09
N ASN A 47 11.50 10.93 8.77
CA ASN A 47 11.56 10.88 10.24
C ASN A 47 12.90 11.36 10.81
N SER A 48 13.98 11.28 10.01
CA SER A 48 15.30 11.80 10.39
C SER A 48 15.45 13.32 10.22
N MET A 49 14.46 13.99 9.62
CA MET A 49 14.54 15.40 9.24
C MET A 49 13.60 16.29 10.05
N PRO A 50 14.04 17.52 10.41
CA PRO A 50 13.14 18.52 10.98
C PRO A 50 12.11 19.01 9.94
N PRO A 51 11.00 19.61 10.37
CA PRO A 51 10.04 20.26 9.48
C PRO A 51 10.75 21.24 8.54
N SER A 52 10.68 20.96 7.23
CA SER A 52 11.40 21.68 6.19
C SER A 52 10.74 21.45 4.82
N SER A 53 11.06 22.28 3.83
CA SER A 53 10.58 22.07 2.45
C SER A 53 11.04 20.73 1.86
N GLU A 54 12.21 20.22 2.27
CA GLU A 54 12.65 18.87 1.90
C GLU A 54 11.76 17.77 2.49
N ARG A 55 11.35 17.93 3.74
CA ARG A 55 10.41 17.02 4.39
C ARG A 55 9.06 16.99 3.65
N GLU A 56 8.54 18.14 3.24
CA GLU A 56 7.30 18.22 2.46
C GLU A 56 7.42 17.50 1.10
N LYS A 57 8.60 17.57 0.45
CA LYS A 57 8.85 16.80 -0.79
C LYS A 57 8.74 15.30 -0.54
N PHE A 58 9.34 14.80 0.54
CA PHE A 58 9.23 13.38 0.91
C PHE A 58 7.79 12.99 1.27
N GLU A 59 7.03 13.86 1.93
CA GLU A 59 5.62 13.61 2.22
C GLU A 59 4.78 13.47 0.95
N ARG A 60 5.01 14.33 -0.05
CA ARG A 60 4.36 14.20 -1.37
C ARG A 60 4.78 12.92 -2.09
N GLU A 61 6.06 12.57 -2.05
CA GLU A 61 6.53 11.32 -2.66
C GLU A 61 5.95 10.07 -2.00
N ILE A 62 5.76 10.11 -0.68
CA ILE A 62 5.08 9.04 0.07
C ILE A 62 3.64 8.93 -0.42
N ALA A 63 2.89 10.03 -0.48
CA ALA A 63 1.50 10.03 -0.94
C ALA A 63 1.36 9.46 -2.37
N VAL A 64 2.24 9.86 -3.29
CA VAL A 64 2.25 9.31 -4.66
C VAL A 64 2.63 7.82 -4.69
N THR A 65 3.46 7.36 -3.75
CA THR A 65 3.82 5.94 -3.65
C THR A 65 2.65 5.12 -3.09
N ASP A 66 1.92 5.67 -2.14
CA ASP A 66 0.72 5.10 -1.51
C ASP A 66 -0.38 4.89 -2.57
N GLU A 67 -0.72 5.93 -3.34
CA GLU A 67 -1.69 5.87 -4.44
C GLU A 67 -1.34 4.77 -5.48
N LYS A 68 -0.05 4.62 -5.79
CA LYS A 68 0.42 3.56 -6.70
C LYS A 68 0.26 2.15 -6.12
N ILE A 69 0.40 2.01 -4.80
CA ILE A 69 0.17 0.73 -4.12
C ILE A 69 -1.33 0.42 -4.17
N ASP A 70 -2.17 1.40 -3.82
CA ASP A 70 -3.63 1.27 -3.84
C ASP A 70 -4.14 0.88 -5.21
N ASP A 71 -3.66 1.51 -6.28
CA ASP A 71 -4.03 1.15 -7.66
C ASP A 71 -3.75 -0.31 -8.00
N ILE A 72 -2.60 -0.82 -7.57
CA ILE A 72 -2.23 -2.22 -7.81
C ILE A 72 -3.09 -3.15 -6.96
N VAL A 73 -3.35 -2.80 -5.70
CA VAL A 73 -4.18 -3.59 -4.78
C VAL A 73 -5.63 -3.63 -5.26
N TYR A 74 -6.22 -2.49 -5.63
CA TYR A 74 -7.55 -2.42 -6.23
C TYR A 74 -7.64 -3.26 -7.50
N GLY A 75 -6.61 -3.20 -8.36
CA GLY A 75 -6.53 -4.07 -9.54
C GLY A 75 -6.49 -5.56 -9.20
N LEU A 76 -5.83 -5.95 -8.10
CA LEU A 76 -5.76 -7.35 -7.63
C LEU A 76 -7.11 -7.87 -7.12
N TYR A 77 -7.91 -7.00 -6.51
CA TYR A 77 -9.25 -7.34 -6.00
C TYR A 77 -10.37 -7.05 -7.01
N GLY A 78 -10.05 -6.52 -8.19
CA GLY A 78 -11.03 -6.18 -9.21
C GLY A 78 -11.98 -5.05 -8.81
N ILE A 79 -11.53 -4.17 -7.90
CA ILE A 79 -12.32 -3.06 -7.38
C ILE A 79 -12.53 -2.02 -8.47
N THR A 80 -13.80 -1.72 -8.73
CA THR A 80 -14.23 -0.72 -9.71
C THR A 80 -14.15 0.69 -9.14
N GLU A 81 -14.13 1.70 -10.02
CA GLU A 81 -14.20 3.12 -9.64
C GLU A 81 -15.39 3.44 -8.71
N GLY A 82 -16.54 2.78 -8.92
CA GLY A 82 -17.70 2.94 -8.05
C GLY A 82 -17.48 2.39 -6.64
N GLU A 83 -16.78 1.27 -6.52
CA GLU A 83 -16.42 0.67 -5.24
C GLU A 83 -15.29 1.43 -4.54
N ARG A 84 -14.34 2.00 -5.29
CA ARG A 84 -13.28 2.87 -4.74
C ARG A 84 -13.87 4.04 -3.96
N LYS A 85 -14.83 4.75 -4.54
CA LYS A 85 -15.54 5.86 -3.87
C LYS A 85 -16.16 5.45 -2.54
N ILE A 86 -16.84 4.29 -2.52
CA ILE A 86 -17.44 3.74 -1.31
C ILE A 86 -16.38 3.42 -0.25
N ILE A 87 -15.24 2.86 -0.65
CA ILE A 87 -14.13 2.50 0.25
C ILE A 87 -13.45 3.75 0.83
N GLU A 88 -13.23 4.76 -0.01
CA GLU A 88 -12.55 6.00 0.36
C GLU A 88 -13.47 6.98 1.11
N GLY A 89 -14.78 6.72 1.12
CA GLY A 89 -15.77 7.54 1.81
C GLY A 89 -16.11 8.83 1.08
N GLU A 90 -15.97 8.84 -0.25
CA GLU A 90 -16.40 9.90 -1.17
C GLU A 90 -17.76 9.60 -1.81
#